data_AF-S0FZH5-F1
#
_entry.id   AF-S0FZH5-F1
#
_cell.length_a   1.000
_cell.length_b   1.000
_cell.length_c   1.000
_cell.angle_alpha   90.00
_cell.angle_beta   90.00
_cell.angle_gamma   90.00
#
_symmetry.space_group_name_H-M   'P 1'
#
loop_
_entity.id
_entity.type
_entity.pdbx_description
1 polymer ?
#
loop_
_entity_poly.entity_id
_entity_poly.type
_entity_poly.pdbx_seq_one_letter_code
_entity_poly.pdbx_strand_id
1 'polypeptide(L)'
;MNVYSCIKSNVTLETMPEAWGIASAIDIYECDPKKIRDAEYIKSFVVQLCDLIEMKRFGDTQVVHFGEDEKVAGFSMVQLIETSLISAHFANLTNTVYLDVFSCKAYDPEVVREFSQTSFGGSFSRISVTHRL
;
A
#
# COMPACT_ATOMS: atom_id res chain seq x y z
N MET A 1 18.19 57.25 16.13
CA MET A 1 19.07 56.06 16.17
C MET A 1 18.22 54.85 15.81
N ASN A 2 18.49 54.26 14.65
CA ASN A 2 17.74 53.14 14.10
C ASN A 2 18.57 51.86 14.37
N VAL A 3 18.10 51.03 15.30
CA VAL A 3 18.69 49.71 15.55
C VAL A 3 17.78 48.67 14.89
N TYR A 4 18.40 47.65 14.30
CA TYR A 4 17.82 46.54 13.52
C TYR A 4 17.67 46.78 12.01
N SER A 5 18.85 46.96 11.39
CA SER A 5 19.08 46.67 9.98
C SER A 5 19.26 45.15 9.78
N CYS A 6 18.44 44.61 8.88
CA CYS A 6 18.78 43.57 7.89
C CYS A 6 19.17 42.16 8.38
N ILE A 7 18.18 41.26 8.45
CA ILE A 7 18.22 39.98 7.72
C ILE A 7 16.81 39.72 7.19
N LYS A 8 16.53 40.10 5.94
CA LYS A 8 15.41 39.50 5.19
C LYS A 8 15.96 38.25 4.53
N SER A 9 15.67 37.09 5.11
CA SER A 9 15.98 35.82 4.47
C SER A 9 15.14 35.70 3.20
N ASN A 10 15.75 35.92 2.03
CA ASN A 10 15.19 35.55 0.73
C ASN A 10 15.31 34.04 0.55
N VAL A 11 14.65 33.27 1.42
CA VAL A 11 14.39 31.86 1.15
C VAL A 11 13.13 31.84 0.32
N THR A 12 13.29 31.80 -1.01
CA THR A 12 12.26 31.20 -1.85
C THR A 12 12.16 29.75 -1.40
N LEU A 13 11.06 29.41 -0.72
CA LEU A 13 10.59 28.04 -0.66
C LEU A 13 10.41 27.61 -2.12
N GLU A 14 11.44 27.01 -2.71
CA GLU A 14 11.27 26.28 -3.96
C GLU A 14 10.15 25.28 -3.68
N THR A 15 9.00 25.51 -4.30
CA THR A 15 7.85 24.62 -4.19
C THR A 15 8.34 23.26 -4.61
N MET A 16 8.43 22.33 -3.65
CA MET A 16 8.80 20.95 -3.94
C MET A 16 7.90 20.46 -5.10
N PRO A 17 8.47 19.77 -6.11
CA PRO A 17 7.67 19.25 -7.21
C PRO A 17 6.51 18.41 -6.66
N GLU A 18 5.31 18.65 -7.17
CA GLU A 18 4.12 17.87 -6.81
C GLU A 18 4.39 16.41 -7.18
N ALA A 19 4.19 15.50 -6.22
CA ALA A 19 4.44 14.08 -6.47
C ALA A 19 3.48 13.57 -7.55
N TRP A 20 4.02 12.92 -8.58
CA TRP A 20 3.25 12.19 -9.59
C TRP A 20 2.36 11.11 -8.96
N GLY A 21 2.80 10.52 -7.84
CA GLY A 21 2.01 9.54 -7.12
C GLY A 21 2.57 9.19 -5.75
N ILE A 22 1.87 8.30 -5.06
CA ILE A 22 2.21 7.80 -3.74
C ILE A 22 2.33 6.27 -3.76
N ALA A 23 3.44 5.77 -3.21
CA ALA A 23 3.68 4.35 -3.02
C ALA A 23 3.72 4.05 -1.53
N SER A 24 2.87 3.14 -1.07
CA SER A 24 2.95 2.58 0.28
C SER A 24 3.29 1.10 0.23
N ALA A 25 4.24 0.69 1.06
CA ALA A 25 4.56 -0.70 1.33
C ALA A 25 4.13 -1.01 2.76
N ILE A 26 3.24 -1.98 2.92
CA ILE A 26 2.56 -2.30 4.18
C ILE A 26 2.78 -3.77 4.50
N ASP A 27 3.46 -4.00 5.62
CA ASP A 27 3.67 -5.34 6.15
C ASP A 27 2.68 -5.57 7.29
N ILE A 28 1.88 -6.62 7.20
CA ILE A 28 0.86 -6.97 8.18
C ILE A 28 1.20 -8.33 8.79
N TYR A 29 1.39 -8.35 10.10
CA TYR A 29 1.92 -9.52 10.80
C TYR A 29 0.81 -10.22 11.60
N GLU A 30 1.00 -11.53 11.82
CA GLU A 30 0.08 -12.37 12.59
C GLU A 30 -1.35 -12.37 12.04
N CYS A 31 -1.49 -12.44 10.72
CA CYS A 31 -2.79 -12.45 10.06
C CYS A 31 -3.56 -13.75 10.31
N ASP A 32 -4.88 -13.70 10.12
CA ASP A 32 -5.74 -14.88 10.11
C ASP A 32 -5.29 -15.83 8.99
N PRO A 33 -4.83 -17.05 9.34
CA PRO A 33 -4.30 -17.98 8.36
C PRO A 33 -5.33 -18.42 7.32
N LYS A 34 -6.63 -18.40 7.65
CA LYS A 34 -7.70 -18.79 6.72
C LYS A 34 -7.88 -17.74 5.63
N LYS A 35 -7.83 -16.46 5.99
CA LYS A 35 -8.04 -15.34 5.06
C LYS A 35 -6.92 -15.21 4.04
N ILE A 36 -5.66 -15.33 4.47
CA ILE A 36 -4.51 -15.17 3.58
C ILE A 36 -4.31 -16.37 2.63
N ARG A 37 -5.03 -17.46 2.86
CA ARG A 37 -5.04 -18.70 2.05
C ARG A 37 -6.33 -18.87 1.25
N ASP A 38 -7.15 -17.83 1.18
CA ASP A 38 -8.42 -17.85 0.45
C ASP A 38 -8.34 -16.87 -0.72
N ALA A 39 -8.24 -17.41 -1.94
CA ALA A 39 -8.12 -16.63 -3.16
C ALA A 39 -9.33 -15.72 -3.40
N GLU A 40 -10.53 -16.18 -3.07
CA GLU A 40 -11.76 -15.41 -3.27
C GLU A 40 -11.88 -14.30 -2.23
N TYR A 41 -11.46 -14.56 -1.00
CA TYR A 41 -11.32 -13.53 0.03
C TYR A 41 -10.33 -12.45 -0.41
N ILE A 42 -9.16 -12.84 -0.93
CA ILE A 42 -8.15 -11.90 -1.43
C ILE A 42 -8.72 -11.03 -2.56
N LYS A 43 -9.43 -11.61 -3.54
CA LYS A 43 -10.10 -10.85 -4.60
C LYS A 43 -11.10 -9.85 -4.02
N SER A 44 -11.94 -10.28 -3.07
CA SER A 44 -12.92 -9.42 -2.42
C SER A 44 -12.28 -8.27 -1.64
N PHE A 45 -11.16 -8.53 -0.96
CA PHE A 45 -10.37 -7.50 -0.28
C PHE A 45 -9.87 -6.44 -1.28
N VAL A 46 -9.34 -6.86 -2.43
CA VAL A 46 -8.82 -5.94 -3.46
C VAL A 46 -9.92 -5.05 -4.03
N VAL A 47 -11.11 -5.58 -4.24
CA VAL A 47 -12.29 -4.80 -4.64
C VAL A 47 -12.56 -3.68 -3.64
N GLN A 48 -12.64 -4.03 -2.35
CA GLN A 48 -12.91 -3.07 -1.28
C GLN A 48 -11.77 -2.05 -1.11
N LEU A 49 -10.51 -2.48 -1.28
CA LEU A 49 -9.37 -1.57 -1.23
C LEU A 49 -9.41 -0.55 -2.37
N CYS A 50 -9.73 -0.98 -3.59
CA CYS A 50 -9.86 -0.06 -4.73
C CYS A 50 -11.00 0.95 -4.51
N ASP A 51 -12.12 0.49 -3.94
CA ASP A 51 -13.26 1.36 -3.64
C ASP A 51 -12.90 2.35 -2.51
N LEU A 52 -12.13 1.92 -1.49
CA LEU A 52 -11.64 2.76 -0.39
C LEU A 52 -10.75 3.91 -0.87
N ILE A 53 -9.83 3.64 -1.80
CA ILE A 53 -8.95 4.67 -2.38
C ILE A 53 -9.56 5.36 -3.60
N GLU A 54 -10.82 5.03 -3.92
CA GLU A 54 -11.58 5.55 -5.06
C GLU A 54 -10.80 5.44 -6.38
N MET A 55 -10.15 4.30 -6.61
CA MET A 55 -9.43 3.99 -7.84
C MET A 55 -10.20 3.00 -8.70
N LYS A 56 -10.20 3.25 -10.01
CA LYS A 56 -10.86 2.38 -10.97
C LYS A 56 -9.95 1.20 -11.32
N ARG A 57 -10.47 -0.01 -11.08
CA ARG A 57 -9.84 -1.28 -11.47
C ARG A 57 -9.78 -1.42 -13.00
N PHE A 58 -8.68 -2.00 -13.49
CA PHE A 58 -8.52 -2.40 -14.89
C PHE A 58 -8.35 -3.92 -14.96
N GLY A 59 -9.36 -4.60 -15.51
CA GLY A 59 -9.41 -6.07 -15.55
C GLY A 59 -9.57 -6.71 -14.17
N ASP A 60 -9.57 -8.04 -14.17
CA ASP A 60 -9.76 -8.85 -12.98
C ASP A 60 -8.49 -8.92 -12.12
N THR A 61 -8.66 -9.01 -10.80
CA THR A 61 -7.54 -9.30 -9.88
C THR A 61 -6.97 -10.67 -10.19
N GLN A 62 -5.67 -10.73 -10.51
CA GLN A 62 -4.95 -11.97 -10.67
C GLN A 62 -4.51 -12.45 -9.29
N VAL A 63 -4.84 -13.70 -8.94
CA VAL A 63 -4.45 -14.32 -7.68
C VAL A 63 -3.89 -15.70 -8.00
N VAL A 64 -2.62 -15.92 -7.66
CA VAL A 64 -1.89 -17.15 -7.98
C VAL A 64 -1.24 -17.67 -6.72
N HIS A 65 -1.48 -18.94 -6.40
CA HIS A 65 -0.72 -19.65 -5.36
C HIS A 65 0.50 -20.32 -6.00
N PHE A 66 1.69 -20.03 -5.48
CA PHE A 66 2.93 -20.64 -5.95
C PHE A 66 4.02 -20.64 -4.87
N GLY A 67 5.12 -21.32 -5.17
CA GLY A 67 6.29 -21.50 -4.32
C GLY A 67 6.55 -22.98 -4.03
N GLU A 68 7.67 -23.50 -4.53
CA GLU A 68 8.07 -24.91 -4.35
C GLU A 68 8.64 -25.18 -2.94
N ASP A 69 9.23 -24.17 -2.30
CA ASP A 69 9.70 -24.22 -0.91
C ASP A 69 8.61 -23.66 0.02
N GLU A 70 8.24 -24.42 1.06
CA GLU A 70 7.25 -24.02 2.07
C GLU A 70 7.57 -22.65 2.72
N LYS A 71 8.83 -22.24 2.74
CA LYS A 71 9.25 -20.92 3.26
C LYS A 71 8.77 -19.74 2.44
N VAL A 72 8.51 -19.95 1.14
CA VAL A 72 8.07 -18.90 0.21
C VAL A 72 6.70 -19.20 -0.41
N ALA A 73 6.10 -20.34 -0.08
CA ALA A 73 4.79 -20.72 -0.56
C ALA A 73 3.72 -19.74 -0.05
N GLY A 74 2.88 -19.27 -0.97
CA GLY A 74 1.88 -18.26 -0.66
C GLY A 74 1.04 -17.88 -1.87
N PHE A 75 -0.02 -17.13 -1.62
CA PHE A 75 -0.67 -16.40 -2.70
C PHE A 75 0.17 -15.16 -3.05
N SER A 76 0.19 -14.80 -4.32
CA SER A 76 0.47 -13.42 -4.72
C SER A 76 -0.70 -12.91 -5.54
N MET A 77 -0.96 -11.61 -5.42
CA MET A 77 -2.00 -10.94 -6.17
C MET A 77 -1.50 -9.69 -6.88
N VAL A 78 -2.16 -9.37 -8.00
CA VAL A 78 -1.91 -8.21 -8.83
C VAL A 78 -3.26 -7.64 -9.26
N GLN A 79 -3.44 -6.33 -9.07
CA GLN A 79 -4.56 -5.56 -9.61
C GLN A 79 -4.03 -4.30 -10.29
N LEU A 80 -4.22 -4.25 -11.61
CA LEU A 80 -4.05 -3.00 -12.34
C LEU A 80 -5.19 -2.05 -11.96
N ILE A 81 -4.86 -0.80 -11.68
CA ILE A 81 -5.80 0.29 -11.51
C ILE A 81 -5.48 1.36 -12.56
N GLU A 82 -6.39 2.30 -12.85
CA GLU A 82 -6.14 3.30 -13.91
C GLU A 82 -4.79 4.00 -13.72
N THR A 83 -3.85 3.69 -14.63
CA THR A 83 -2.46 4.18 -14.66
C THR A 83 -1.56 3.82 -13.46
N SER A 84 -1.92 2.85 -12.62
CA SER A 84 -1.07 2.41 -11.50
C SER A 84 -1.29 0.93 -11.11
N LEU A 85 -0.84 0.50 -9.93
CA LEU A 85 -0.75 -0.92 -9.55
C LEU A 85 -0.95 -1.14 -8.04
N ILE A 86 -1.71 -2.18 -7.69
CA ILE A 86 -1.73 -2.79 -6.36
C ILE A 86 -1.20 -4.23 -6.48
N SER A 87 -0.32 -4.63 -5.58
CA SER A 87 0.17 -6.00 -5.50
C SER A 87 0.33 -6.45 -4.07
N ALA A 88 0.25 -7.76 -3.81
CA ALA A 88 0.60 -8.30 -2.50
C ALA A 88 1.14 -9.73 -2.56
N HIS A 89 1.90 -10.12 -1.55
CA HIS A 89 2.27 -11.49 -1.25
C HIS A 89 1.74 -11.91 0.13
N PHE A 90 1.20 -13.12 0.21
CA PHE A 90 0.55 -13.72 1.37
C PHE A 90 1.36 -14.94 1.83
N ALA A 91 2.32 -14.72 2.72
CA ALA A 91 3.27 -15.74 3.15
C ALA A 91 2.61 -16.73 4.13
N ASN A 92 2.51 -18.01 3.73
CA ASN A 92 1.87 -19.03 4.56
C ASN A 92 2.63 -19.26 5.86
N LEU A 93 3.95 -19.42 5.79
CA LEU A 93 4.74 -19.85 6.95
C LEU A 93 4.64 -18.87 8.12
N THR A 94 4.67 -17.56 7.84
CA THR A 94 4.72 -16.51 8.87
C THR A 94 3.38 -15.86 9.15
N ASN A 95 2.34 -16.20 8.38
CA ASN A 95 1.06 -15.50 8.34
C ASN A 95 1.24 -13.99 8.17
N THR A 96 2.09 -13.60 7.20
CA THR A 96 2.40 -12.20 6.91
C THR A 96 1.85 -11.81 5.55
N VAL A 97 1.27 -10.62 5.46
CA VAL A 97 0.88 -10.00 4.18
C VAL A 97 1.84 -8.86 3.89
N TYR A 98 2.41 -8.86 2.70
CA TYR A 98 3.24 -7.79 2.16
C TYR A 98 2.43 -7.11 1.06
N LEU A 99 1.88 -5.94 1.32
CA LEU A 99 0.99 -5.20 0.43
C LEU A 99 1.67 -3.95 -0.11
N ASP A 100 1.69 -3.80 -1.43
CA ASP A 100 2.13 -2.59 -2.12
C ASP A 100 0.94 -1.91 -2.78
N VAL A 101 0.75 -0.62 -2.47
CA VAL A 101 -0.25 0.24 -3.11
C VAL A 101 0.47 1.40 -3.78
N PHE A 102 0.44 1.42 -5.11
CA PHE A 102 0.95 2.52 -5.90
C PHE A 102 -0.19 3.18 -6.67
N SER A 103 -0.36 4.49 -6.49
CA SER A 103 -1.43 5.27 -7.12
C SER A 103 -0.95 6.66 -7.49
N CYS A 104 -1.34 7.15 -8.67
CA CYS A 104 -1.22 8.56 -9.05
C CYS A 104 -2.29 9.45 -8.38
N LYS A 105 -3.41 8.88 -7.95
CA LYS A 105 -4.41 9.55 -7.11
C LYS A 105 -3.96 9.50 -5.65
N ALA A 106 -4.00 10.65 -4.98
CA ALA A 106 -3.70 10.73 -3.55
C ALA A 106 -4.68 9.88 -2.72
N TYR A 107 -4.15 9.16 -1.73
CA TYR A 107 -4.89 8.44 -0.71
C TYR A 107 -4.16 8.59 0.62
N ASP A 108 -4.85 8.34 1.73
CA ASP A 108 -4.23 8.29 3.07
C ASP A 108 -3.62 6.90 3.31
N PRO A 109 -2.28 6.76 3.41
CA PRO A 109 -1.64 5.47 3.60
C PRO A 109 -1.95 4.83 4.96
N GLU A 110 -2.25 5.62 5.99
CA GLU A 110 -2.62 5.10 7.30
C GLU A 110 -4.01 4.47 7.26
N VAL A 111 -4.96 5.09 6.55
CA VAL A 111 -6.28 4.50 6.32
C VAL A 111 -6.18 3.17 5.58
N VAL A 112 -5.32 3.09 4.56
CA VAL A 112 -5.06 1.83 3.82
C VAL A 112 -4.42 0.77 4.73
N ARG A 113 -3.44 1.16 5.57
CA ARG A 113 -2.80 0.27 6.54
C ARG A 113 -3.80 -0.31 7.52
N GLU A 114 -4.61 0.53 8.14
CA GLU A 114 -5.61 0.11 9.14
C GLU A 114 -6.67 -0.80 8.52
N PHE A 115 -7.23 -0.39 7.38
CA PHE A 115 -8.18 -1.20 6.64
C PHE A 115 -7.62 -2.59 6.32
N SER A 116 -6.38 -2.65 5.84
CA SER A 116 -5.74 -3.90 5.46
C SER A 116 -5.42 -4.77 6.66
N GLN A 117 -4.91 -4.18 7.76
CA GLN A 117 -4.65 -4.90 9.00
C GLN A 117 -5.93 -5.51 9.57
N THR A 118 -7.02 -4.73 9.65
CA THR A 118 -8.32 -5.22 10.13
C THR A 118 -8.88 -6.30 9.21
N SER A 119 -8.78 -6.12 7.89
CA SER A 119 -9.27 -7.09 6.91
C SER A 119 -8.63 -8.46 7.11
N PHE A 120 -7.31 -8.53 7.23
CA PHE A 120 -6.61 -9.80 7.42
C PHE A 120 -6.51 -10.25 8.88
N GLY A 121 -7.05 -9.48 9.84
CA GLY A 121 -7.00 -9.82 11.26
C GLY A 121 -5.59 -9.83 11.84
N GLY A 122 -4.69 -8.99 11.30
CA GLY A 122 -3.31 -8.89 11.78
C GLY A 122 -3.20 -8.16 13.12
N SER A 123 -2.29 -8.62 13.98
CA SER A 123 -2.04 -8.02 15.30
C SER A 123 -1.35 -6.65 15.21
N PHE A 124 -0.44 -6.49 14.24
CA PHE A 124 0.27 -5.23 14.03
C PHE A 124 0.72 -5.09 12.57
N SER A 125 1.08 -3.86 12.18
CA SER A 125 1.58 -3.56 10.84
C SER A 125 2.70 -2.52 10.86
N ARG A 126 3.49 -2.50 9.78
CA ARG A 126 4.48 -1.48 9.49
C ARG A 126 4.17 -0.88 8.12
N ILE A 127 4.47 0.39 7.94
CA ILE A 127 4.28 1.08 6.67
C ILE A 127 5.52 1.90 6.32
N SER A 128 5.87 1.89 5.04
CA SER A 128 6.81 2.82 4.42
C SER A 128 6.08 3.57 3.31
N VAL A 129 6.24 4.89 3.26
CA VAL A 129 5.58 5.76 2.27
C VAL A 129 6.64 6.50 1.47
N THR A 130 6.53 6.41 0.15
CA THR A 130 7.38 7.15 -0.79
C THR A 130 6.52 8.00 -1.72
N HIS A 131 6.76 9.30 -1.70
CA HIS A 131 6.23 10.22 -2.72
C HIS A 131 7.07 10.09 -3.99
N ARG A 132 6.42 9.80 -5.12
CA ARG A 132 7.06 9.59 -6.42
C ARG A 132 7.04 10.92 -7.17
N LEU A 133 8.21 11.52 -7.36
CA LEU A 133 8.40 12.80 -8.05
C LEU A 133 8.50 12.61 -9.56
#